data_AF-A0A919YHH0-F1
#
_entry.id   AF-A0A919YHH0-F1
#
_cell.length_a   1.000
_cell.length_b   1.000
_cell.length_c   1.000
_cell.angle_alpha   90.00
_cell.angle_beta   90.00
_cell.angle_gamma   90.00
#
_symmetry.space_group_name_H-M   'P 1'
#
loop_
_entity.id
_entity.type
_entity.pdbx_description
1 polymer ?
#
loop_
_entity_poly.entity_id
_entity_poly.type
_entity_poly.pdbx_seq_one_letter_code
_entity_poly.pdbx_strand_id
1 'polypeptide(L)'
;MTTQQQAAMQSMIEWLADEHELGREPSKIEIAGEFDLHDMHYYIFKYKKSMLGKWLLGVCGGYEDLSDTQHCGHVFSEMQPYDPATAEQEAITIVEMIREYWMKQAAAIEAESQNATSEEEEAAEDDSSGIFNGFVLLNSSECDLEQIKANLLQDWDISCPPPEEEEQNAAKEKDGTLVFDVDGFMLAVSFVDAPVPDGEAEYFAQANYLWKDAVEVTKTHVAQIILAVFTRSGSPLDSAKLYTKLAASCLKLPNAIGIYTSGTVFQPELYLEFADLMKSDDMLPLLNLVHFGLVGTESGMSGYTYGLRAFGKDEIEILDSQAAPSELRDFLIDVSGYILEQDVTLRDGETIGFSAEQKLQITRSEGVYVNGDSLKIQF
;
A
#
# COMPACT_ATOMS: atom_id res chain seq x y z
N MET A 1 -11.78 5.04 37.24
CA MET A 1 -11.20 4.45 36.03
C MET A 1 -10.51 5.56 35.28
N THR A 2 -9.28 5.33 34.81
CA THR A 2 -8.57 6.21 33.88
C THR A 2 -9.25 6.17 32.51
N THR A 3 -8.90 7.10 31.61
CA THR A 3 -9.41 7.10 30.23
C THR A 3 -9.02 5.81 29.49
N GLN A 4 -7.78 5.34 29.68
CA GLN A 4 -7.32 4.08 29.10
C GLN A 4 -8.07 2.86 29.67
N GLN A 5 -8.34 2.81 30.98
CA GLN A 5 -9.17 1.75 31.60
C GLN A 5 -10.60 1.72 31.02
N GLN A 6 -11.17 2.89 30.69
CA GLN A 6 -12.48 2.95 30.03
C GLN A 6 -12.41 2.44 28.59
N ALA A 7 -11.37 2.83 27.84
CA ALA A 7 -11.13 2.34 26.48
C ALA A 7 -10.94 0.81 26.47
N ALA A 8 -10.06 0.27 27.31
CA ALA A 8 -9.83 -1.17 27.43
C ALA A 8 -11.10 -1.96 27.79
N MET A 9 -11.92 -1.41 28.71
CA MET A 9 -13.18 -2.03 29.07
C MET A 9 -14.18 -2.04 27.91
N GLN A 10 -14.24 -0.95 27.14
CA GLN A 10 -15.08 -0.88 25.95
C GLN A 10 -14.63 -1.85 24.87
N SER A 11 -13.33 -1.90 24.57
CA SER A 11 -12.75 -2.86 23.62
C SER A 11 -13.07 -4.31 24.00
N MET A 12 -12.94 -4.66 25.28
CA MET A 12 -13.26 -6.01 25.77
C MET A 12 -14.76 -6.33 25.65
N ILE A 13 -15.65 -5.35 25.88
CA ILE A 13 -17.09 -5.54 25.71
C ILE A 13 -17.43 -5.77 24.24
N GLU A 14 -16.89 -4.95 23.35
CA GLU A 14 -17.11 -5.06 21.90
C GLU A 14 -16.61 -6.40 21.37
N TRP A 15 -15.39 -6.80 21.75
CA TRP A 15 -14.83 -8.09 21.38
C TRP A 15 -15.70 -9.26 21.87
N LEU A 16 -16.14 -9.23 23.14
CA LEU A 16 -17.03 -10.27 23.68
C LEU A 16 -18.40 -10.29 23.02
N ALA A 17 -18.88 -9.15 22.54
CA ALA A 17 -20.19 -9.03 21.91
C ALA A 17 -20.25 -9.57 20.48
N ASP A 18 -19.09 -9.79 19.84
CA ASP A 18 -19.00 -10.39 18.51
C ASP A 18 -19.72 -11.75 18.43
N GLU A 19 -20.34 -12.04 17.28
CA GLU A 19 -21.12 -13.26 17.04
C GLU A 19 -20.29 -14.54 17.19
N HIS A 20 -18.98 -14.47 16.98
CA HIS A 20 -18.07 -15.60 17.12
C HIS A 20 -17.65 -15.86 18.59
N GLU A 21 -17.91 -14.91 19.50
CA GLU A 21 -17.53 -14.99 20.91
C GLU A 21 -18.74 -15.31 21.83
N LEU A 22 -19.43 -14.28 22.35
CA LEU A 22 -20.68 -14.47 23.10
C LEU A 22 -21.93 -14.16 22.26
N GLY A 23 -21.79 -13.43 21.15
CA GLY A 23 -22.89 -12.88 20.36
C GLY A 23 -23.75 -11.85 21.08
N ARG A 24 -23.26 -11.32 22.22
CA ARG A 24 -23.90 -10.29 23.03
C ARG A 24 -22.95 -9.78 24.12
N GLU A 25 -23.24 -8.61 24.65
CA GLU A 25 -22.49 -8.07 25.79
C GLU A 25 -22.48 -9.03 27.01
N PRO A 26 -21.36 -9.07 27.76
CA PRO A 26 -21.30 -9.84 28.99
C PRO A 26 -22.27 -9.29 30.03
N SER A 27 -22.95 -10.18 30.76
CA SER A 27 -23.89 -9.78 31.84
C SER A 27 -23.22 -8.99 32.98
N LYS A 28 -21.90 -9.16 33.14
CA LYS A 28 -21.07 -8.41 34.08
C LYS A 28 -19.63 -8.45 33.63
N ILE A 29 -18.90 -7.36 33.77
CA ILE A 29 -17.46 -7.25 33.48
C ILE A 29 -16.81 -6.29 34.50
N GLU A 30 -15.60 -6.62 34.96
CA GLU A 30 -14.83 -5.83 35.90
C GLU A 30 -13.34 -5.95 35.57
N ILE A 31 -12.58 -4.85 35.72
CA ILE A 31 -11.11 -4.91 35.74
C ILE A 31 -10.68 -5.62 37.03
N ALA A 32 -9.81 -6.62 36.88
CA ALA A 32 -9.34 -7.49 37.94
C ALA A 32 -7.86 -7.27 38.28
N GLY A 33 -7.09 -6.68 37.37
CA GLY A 33 -5.66 -6.37 37.53
C GLY A 33 -5.09 -5.71 36.28
N GLU A 34 -3.81 -5.38 36.32
CA GLU A 34 -3.05 -4.80 35.21
C GLU A 34 -1.58 -5.26 35.32
N PHE A 35 -0.87 -5.33 34.20
CA PHE A 35 0.52 -5.76 34.13
C PHE A 35 1.21 -5.19 32.88
N ASP A 36 2.54 -5.16 32.90
CA ASP A 36 3.37 -4.76 31.76
C ASP A 36 4.11 -5.97 31.19
N LEU A 37 4.14 -6.08 29.85
CA LEU A 37 4.80 -7.19 29.15
C LEU A 37 5.27 -6.72 27.76
N HIS A 38 6.54 -6.98 27.40
CA HIS A 38 7.16 -6.52 26.16
C HIS A 38 6.98 -5.02 25.91
N ASP A 39 7.25 -4.22 26.94
CA ASP A 39 7.15 -2.74 26.93
C ASP A 39 5.75 -2.19 26.61
N MET A 40 4.71 -3.03 26.76
CA MET A 40 3.31 -2.66 26.60
C MET A 40 2.51 -2.89 27.88
N HIS A 41 1.49 -2.07 28.08
CA HIS A 41 0.57 -2.15 29.21
C HIS A 41 -0.69 -2.98 28.88
N TYR A 42 -1.18 -3.75 29.87
CA TYR A 42 -2.31 -4.66 29.75
C TYR A 42 -3.24 -4.62 30.96
N TYR A 43 -4.53 -4.82 30.70
CA TYR A 43 -5.59 -4.95 31.68
C TYR A 43 -6.17 -6.37 31.70
N ILE A 44 -6.32 -6.90 32.90
CA ILE A 44 -6.96 -8.18 33.17
C ILE A 44 -8.44 -7.93 33.47
N PHE A 45 -9.32 -8.61 32.75
CA PHE A 45 -10.76 -8.58 32.96
C PHE A 45 -11.24 -9.88 33.57
N LYS A 46 -12.25 -9.75 34.45
CA LYS A 46 -13.13 -10.86 34.77
C LYS A 46 -14.53 -10.51 34.30
N TYR A 47 -15.21 -11.45 33.64
CA TYR A 47 -16.57 -11.23 33.13
C TYR A 47 -17.46 -12.47 33.28
N LYS A 48 -18.77 -12.29 33.07
CA LYS A 48 -19.78 -13.35 33.14
C LYS A 48 -20.66 -13.39 31.89
N LYS A 49 -20.79 -14.58 31.30
CA LYS A 49 -21.74 -14.84 30.18
C LYS A 49 -23.21 -14.68 30.56
N SER A 50 -23.54 -14.95 31.83
CA SER A 50 -24.88 -14.84 32.39
C SER A 50 -24.79 -14.51 33.89
N MET A 51 -25.85 -13.93 34.45
CA MET A 51 -25.87 -13.45 35.85
C MET A 51 -25.47 -14.54 36.88
N LEU A 52 -25.86 -15.80 36.63
CA LEU A 52 -25.57 -16.97 37.47
C LEU A 52 -24.30 -17.74 37.02
N GLY A 53 -23.65 -17.30 35.95
CA GLY A 53 -22.45 -17.92 35.41
C GLY A 53 -21.21 -17.71 36.28
N LYS A 54 -20.18 -18.52 35.99
CA LYS A 54 -18.84 -18.38 36.56
C LYS A 54 -18.17 -17.12 35.99
N TRP A 55 -17.22 -16.58 36.76
CA TRP A 55 -16.33 -15.55 36.26
C TRP A 55 -15.32 -16.19 35.31
N LEU A 56 -15.09 -15.52 34.19
CA LEU A 56 -14.16 -15.92 33.15
C LEU A 56 -13.08 -14.85 32.99
N LEU A 57 -11.87 -15.27 32.67
CA LEU A 57 -10.70 -14.41 32.49
C LEU A 57 -10.67 -13.84 31.07
N GLY A 58 -10.42 -12.55 30.91
CA GLY A 58 -10.11 -11.91 29.64
C GLY A 58 -8.94 -10.95 29.78
N VAL A 59 -8.32 -10.59 28.67
CA VAL A 59 -7.18 -9.66 28.63
C VAL A 59 -7.42 -8.67 27.51
N CYS A 60 -7.12 -7.39 27.78
CA CYS A 60 -7.08 -6.33 26.79
C CYS A 60 -5.84 -5.48 27.03
N GLY A 61 -4.99 -5.31 26.03
CA GLY A 61 -3.80 -4.48 26.16
C GLY A 61 -3.04 -4.33 24.86
N GLY A 62 -1.78 -3.96 24.98
CA GLY A 62 -0.96 -3.51 23.85
C GLY A 62 -0.92 -1.98 23.73
N TYR A 63 -0.91 -1.28 24.87
CA TYR A 63 -0.76 0.18 24.95
C TYR A 63 0.70 0.53 25.21
N GLU A 64 1.25 1.52 24.51
CA GLU A 64 2.66 1.92 24.60
C GLU A 64 2.87 2.96 25.71
N ASP A 65 1.90 3.86 25.90
CA ASP A 65 1.87 4.85 26.96
C ASP A 65 0.58 4.77 27.81
N LEU A 66 0.64 5.20 29.06
CA LEU A 66 -0.51 5.24 29.99
C LEU A 66 -1.63 6.22 29.56
N SER A 67 -1.33 7.12 28.63
CA SER A 67 -2.28 8.07 28.04
C SER A 67 -2.96 7.54 26.77
N ASP A 68 -2.48 6.44 26.20
CA ASP A 68 -3.04 5.86 24.99
C ASP A 68 -4.44 5.30 25.21
N THR A 69 -5.27 5.38 24.18
CA THR A 69 -6.59 4.76 24.16
C THR A 69 -6.74 3.73 23.05
N GLN A 70 -5.75 3.63 22.15
CA GLN A 70 -5.65 2.63 21.10
C GLN A 70 -4.60 1.59 21.50
N HIS A 71 -4.83 0.33 21.13
CA HIS A 71 -3.92 -0.77 21.44
C HIS A 71 -3.69 -1.65 20.21
N CYS A 72 -2.58 -2.38 20.17
CA CYS A 72 -2.17 -3.22 19.03
C CYS A 72 -2.98 -4.54 18.86
N GLY A 73 -4.26 -4.54 19.22
CA GLY A 73 -5.17 -5.67 18.97
C GLY A 73 -5.08 -6.86 19.95
N HIS A 74 -4.39 -6.75 21.09
CA HIS A 74 -4.36 -7.83 22.10
C HIS A 74 -5.61 -7.84 22.99
N VAL A 75 -6.77 -8.17 22.42
CA VAL A 75 -8.04 -8.37 23.14
C VAL A 75 -8.50 -9.81 22.97
N PHE A 76 -8.62 -10.55 24.07
CA PHE A 76 -8.94 -11.98 23.97
C PHE A 76 -9.46 -12.60 25.27
N SER A 77 -10.18 -13.70 25.11
CA SER A 77 -10.46 -14.65 26.19
C SER A 77 -10.65 -16.08 25.67
N GLU A 78 -9.98 -17.05 26.28
CA GLU A 78 -10.27 -18.48 26.09
C GLU A 78 -11.55 -18.96 26.80
N MET A 79 -12.31 -18.04 27.40
CA MET A 79 -13.50 -18.34 28.20
C MET A 79 -13.18 -19.27 29.39
N GLN A 80 -11.93 -19.24 29.86
CA GLN A 80 -11.47 -20.02 30.99
C GLN A 80 -11.91 -19.40 32.33
N PRO A 81 -12.14 -20.20 33.39
CA PRO A 81 -12.54 -19.67 34.69
C PRO A 81 -11.49 -18.70 35.24
N TYR A 82 -11.95 -17.55 35.74
CA TYR A 82 -11.09 -16.60 36.44
C TYR A 82 -10.73 -17.14 37.83
N ASP A 83 -9.43 -17.26 38.11
CA ASP A 83 -8.89 -17.49 39.45
C ASP A 83 -7.93 -16.34 39.84
N PRO A 84 -8.20 -15.59 40.92
CA PRO A 84 -7.36 -14.46 41.32
C PRO A 84 -5.91 -14.85 41.67
N ALA A 85 -5.65 -16.12 42.01
CA ALA A 85 -4.30 -16.56 42.36
C ALA A 85 -3.39 -16.77 41.13
N THR A 86 -4.00 -16.99 39.95
CA THR A 86 -3.28 -17.32 38.70
C THR A 86 -3.57 -16.34 37.56
N ALA A 87 -4.53 -15.44 37.73
CA ALA A 87 -5.03 -14.54 36.68
C ALA A 87 -3.94 -13.78 35.92
N GLU A 88 -2.90 -13.26 36.58
CA GLU A 88 -1.80 -12.55 35.93
C GLU A 88 -0.94 -13.49 35.07
N GLN A 89 -0.57 -14.65 35.61
CA GLN A 89 0.21 -15.65 34.88
C GLN A 89 -0.55 -16.24 33.69
N GLU A 90 -1.84 -16.48 33.87
CA GLU A 90 -2.74 -16.94 32.80
C GLU A 90 -2.93 -15.85 31.75
N ALA A 91 -3.06 -14.58 32.14
CA ALA A 91 -3.14 -13.46 31.22
C ALA A 91 -1.87 -13.28 30.39
N ILE A 92 -0.68 -13.38 31.01
CA ILE A 92 0.62 -13.37 30.31
C ILE A 92 0.67 -14.51 29.29
N THR A 93 0.20 -15.71 29.67
CA THR A 93 0.19 -16.87 28.78
C THR A 93 -0.70 -16.64 27.56
N ILE A 94 -1.87 -16.02 27.74
CA ILE A 94 -2.76 -15.63 26.65
C ILE A 94 -2.08 -14.63 25.72
N VAL A 95 -1.43 -13.59 26.27
CA VAL A 95 -0.73 -12.57 25.46
C VAL A 95 0.42 -13.18 24.66
N GLU A 96 1.24 -14.03 25.27
CA GLU A 96 2.33 -14.75 24.57
C GLU A 96 1.77 -15.64 23.46
N MET A 97 0.65 -16.35 23.70
CA MET A 97 0.02 -17.18 22.67
C MET A 97 -0.46 -16.34 21.48
N ILE A 98 -1.12 -15.21 21.73
CA ILE A 98 -1.58 -14.29 20.67
C ILE A 98 -0.39 -13.75 19.89
N ARG A 99 0.66 -13.32 20.60
CA ARG A 99 1.90 -12.84 19.98
C ARG A 99 2.57 -13.93 19.15
N GLU A 100 2.70 -15.15 19.66
CA GLU A 100 3.24 -16.29 18.92
C GLU A 100 2.39 -16.64 17.69
N TYR A 101 1.06 -16.57 17.81
CA TYR A 101 0.15 -16.77 16.69
C TYR A 101 0.38 -15.72 15.61
N TRP A 102 0.44 -14.44 15.96
CA TRP A 102 0.75 -13.35 15.02
C TRP A 102 2.15 -13.46 14.43
N MET A 103 3.16 -13.84 15.22
CA MET A 103 4.52 -14.08 14.72
C MET A 103 4.58 -15.27 13.76
N LYS A 104 3.84 -16.35 14.04
CA LYS A 104 3.74 -17.50 13.13
C LYS A 104 2.92 -17.17 11.88
N GLN A 105 1.87 -16.36 12.00
CA GLN A 105 1.07 -15.92 10.86
C GLN A 105 1.88 -14.95 10.00
N ALA A 106 2.63 -14.01 10.58
CA ALA A 106 3.58 -13.16 9.88
C ALA A 106 4.66 -14.01 9.19
N ALA A 107 5.28 -14.97 9.89
CA ALA A 107 6.27 -15.87 9.31
C ALA A 107 5.69 -16.82 8.26
N ALA A 108 4.41 -17.22 8.37
CA ALA A 108 3.73 -18.04 7.38
C ALA A 108 3.31 -17.23 6.16
N ILE A 109 2.89 -15.97 6.34
CA ILE A 109 2.70 -15.01 5.25
C ILE A 109 4.05 -14.79 4.56
N GLU A 110 5.13 -14.53 5.30
CA GLU A 110 6.49 -14.44 4.75
C GLU A 110 6.92 -15.73 4.02
N ALA A 111 6.60 -16.92 4.56
CA ALA A 111 6.94 -18.20 3.93
C ALA A 111 6.03 -18.58 2.75
N GLU A 112 4.76 -18.16 2.74
CA GLU A 112 3.84 -18.29 1.61
C GLU A 112 4.19 -17.28 0.53
N SER A 113 4.62 -16.06 0.89
CA SER A 113 5.28 -15.10 0.01
C SER A 113 6.63 -15.61 -0.52
N GLN A 114 7.29 -16.56 0.14
CA GLN A 114 8.51 -17.23 -0.35
C GLN A 114 8.23 -18.53 -1.16
N ASN A 115 7.09 -19.21 -0.94
CA ASN A 115 6.73 -20.42 -1.67
C ASN A 115 5.89 -20.14 -2.92
N ALA A 116 5.00 -19.14 -2.89
CA ALA A 116 4.25 -18.68 -4.06
C ALA A 116 5.16 -18.02 -5.12
N THR A 117 6.34 -17.56 -4.71
CA THR A 117 7.38 -16.99 -5.58
C THR A 117 8.34 -18.03 -6.15
N SER A 118 8.34 -19.28 -5.64
CA SER A 118 9.34 -20.29 -6.04
C SER A 118 9.04 -21.04 -7.36
N GLU A 119 7.81 -21.01 -7.90
CA GLU A 119 7.52 -21.64 -9.20
C GLU A 119 7.20 -20.64 -10.34
N GLU A 120 6.93 -19.36 -10.04
CA GLU A 120 6.65 -18.33 -11.06
C GLU A 120 7.63 -17.13 -11.07
N GLU A 121 8.44 -16.89 -10.03
CA GLU A 121 9.31 -15.70 -9.95
C GLU A 121 10.83 -15.95 -10.01
N GLU A 122 11.32 -17.20 -10.02
CA GLU A 122 12.75 -17.47 -10.29
C GLU A 122 13.19 -17.05 -11.73
N ALA A 123 12.26 -16.55 -12.55
CA ALA A 123 12.56 -15.94 -13.85
C ALA A 123 12.40 -14.40 -13.90
N ALA A 124 11.96 -13.72 -12.84
CA ALA A 124 11.51 -12.33 -12.92
C ALA A 124 12.20 -11.30 -12.00
N GLU A 125 13.15 -11.70 -11.14
CA GLU A 125 13.90 -10.74 -10.30
C GLU A 125 15.07 -10.04 -11.01
N ASP A 126 15.18 -10.14 -12.34
CA ASP A 126 16.14 -9.33 -13.13
C ASP A 126 15.54 -8.78 -14.46
N ASP A 127 14.22 -8.87 -14.69
CA ASP A 127 13.62 -8.52 -16.01
C ASP A 127 12.21 -7.88 -15.98
N SER A 128 11.73 -7.33 -14.85
CA SER A 128 10.46 -6.59 -14.80
C SER A 128 10.57 -5.12 -15.24
N SER A 129 11.79 -4.65 -15.55
CA SER A 129 12.03 -3.29 -16.03
C SER A 129 11.29 -3.03 -17.33
N GLY A 130 10.59 -1.89 -17.43
CA GLY A 130 9.83 -1.54 -18.62
C GLY A 130 8.43 -2.19 -18.71
N ILE A 131 7.92 -2.79 -17.63
CA ILE A 131 6.52 -3.14 -17.47
C ILE A 131 5.88 -2.14 -16.51
N PHE A 132 4.86 -1.43 -16.97
CA PHE A 132 4.08 -0.50 -16.15
C PHE A 132 2.64 -0.98 -16.10
N ASN A 133 2.09 -1.14 -14.89
CA ASN A 133 0.72 -1.60 -14.71
C ASN A 133 0.01 -0.91 -13.53
N GLY A 134 -1.31 -1.01 -13.53
CA GLY A 134 -2.16 -0.49 -12.47
C GLY A 134 -3.64 -0.70 -12.76
N PHE A 135 -4.47 -0.21 -11.85
CA PHE A 135 -5.91 -0.43 -11.86
C PHE A 135 -6.64 0.90 -11.76
N VAL A 136 -7.40 1.27 -12.79
CA VAL A 136 -8.34 2.39 -12.69
C VAL A 136 -9.59 1.88 -11.99
N LEU A 137 -9.93 2.52 -10.88
CA LEU A 137 -11.02 2.15 -10.00
C LEU A 137 -12.31 2.82 -10.49
N LEU A 138 -13.39 2.04 -10.62
CA LEU A 138 -14.68 2.52 -11.14
C LEU A 138 -15.79 2.36 -10.10
N ASN A 139 -16.61 3.40 -9.93
CA ASN A 139 -17.78 3.36 -9.03
C ASN A 139 -19.07 2.79 -9.68
N SER A 140 -18.97 2.28 -10.91
CA SER A 140 -20.02 1.53 -11.59
C SER A 140 -19.43 0.45 -12.50
N SER A 141 -20.21 -0.59 -12.79
CA SER A 141 -19.87 -1.73 -13.65
C SER A 141 -19.84 -1.43 -15.16
N GLU A 142 -19.59 -0.18 -15.55
CA GLU A 142 -19.63 0.25 -16.94
C GLU A 142 -18.23 0.71 -17.39
N CYS A 143 -17.80 0.28 -18.57
CA CYS A 143 -16.55 0.73 -19.18
C CYS A 143 -16.80 1.09 -20.65
N ASP A 144 -16.56 2.34 -21.00
CA ASP A 144 -16.66 2.83 -22.38
C ASP A 144 -15.27 2.82 -23.04
N LEU A 145 -14.92 1.68 -23.66
CA LEU A 145 -13.66 1.54 -24.39
C LEU A 145 -13.55 2.51 -25.57
N GLU A 146 -14.66 2.90 -26.19
CA GLU A 146 -14.65 3.87 -27.30
C GLU A 146 -14.29 5.27 -26.79
N GLN A 147 -14.79 5.64 -25.60
CA GLN A 147 -14.39 6.89 -24.95
C GLN A 147 -12.89 6.89 -24.58
N ILE A 148 -12.33 5.76 -24.14
CA ILE A 148 -10.88 5.64 -23.88
C ILE A 148 -10.09 5.85 -25.17
N LYS A 149 -10.48 5.20 -26.28
CA LYS A 149 -9.86 5.38 -27.61
C LYS A 149 -9.96 6.84 -28.07
N ALA A 150 -11.12 7.48 -27.87
CA ALA A 150 -11.33 8.88 -28.21
C ALA A 150 -10.44 9.82 -27.38
N ASN A 151 -10.30 9.56 -26.07
CA ASN A 151 -9.43 10.33 -25.18
C ASN A 151 -7.96 10.19 -25.60
N LEU A 152 -7.51 8.96 -25.91
CA LEU A 152 -6.15 8.69 -26.40
C LEU A 152 -5.83 9.49 -27.67
N LEU A 153 -6.75 9.48 -28.63
CA LEU A 153 -6.58 10.23 -29.88
C LEU A 153 -6.62 11.74 -29.64
N GLN A 154 -7.59 12.24 -28.87
CA GLN A 154 -7.80 13.67 -28.66
C GLN A 154 -6.65 14.32 -27.89
N ASP A 155 -6.17 13.67 -26.83
CA ASP A 155 -5.18 14.26 -25.92
C ASP A 155 -3.75 14.02 -26.35
N TRP A 156 -3.50 12.89 -27.02
CA TRP A 156 -2.15 12.37 -27.23
C TRP A 156 -1.83 11.99 -28.67
N ASP A 157 -2.78 12.13 -29.60
CA ASP A 157 -2.67 11.69 -31.01
C ASP A 157 -2.37 10.19 -31.15
N ILE A 158 -2.81 9.37 -30.18
CA ILE A 158 -2.62 7.92 -30.19
C ILE A 158 -3.87 7.26 -30.79
N SER A 159 -3.69 6.61 -31.94
CA SER A 159 -4.77 5.89 -32.63
C SER A 159 -4.74 4.40 -32.29
N CYS A 160 -5.89 3.85 -31.90
CA CYS A 160 -6.08 2.41 -31.75
C CYS A 160 -6.55 1.83 -33.10
N PRO A 161 -5.73 1.03 -33.81
CA PRO A 161 -6.12 0.47 -35.10
C PRO A 161 -7.33 -0.47 -34.93
N PRO A 162 -8.21 -0.58 -35.94
CA PRO A 162 -9.31 -1.53 -35.90
C PRO A 162 -8.79 -2.98 -35.87
N PRO A 163 -9.56 -3.93 -35.31
CA PRO A 163 -9.23 -5.35 -35.38
C PRO A 163 -9.32 -5.83 -36.83
N GLU A 164 -8.21 -5.88 -37.55
CA GLU A 164 -8.14 -6.55 -38.86
C GLU A 164 -7.92 -8.06 -38.69
N GLU A 165 -8.65 -8.86 -39.47
CA GLU A 165 -8.79 -10.32 -39.28
C GLU A 165 -7.52 -11.16 -39.55
N GLU A 166 -6.42 -10.58 -40.05
CA GLU A 166 -5.28 -11.38 -40.55
C GLU A 166 -3.85 -10.87 -40.18
N GLU A 167 -3.68 -9.84 -39.34
CA GLU A 167 -2.34 -9.40 -38.90
C GLU A 167 -2.02 -9.76 -37.44
N GLN A 168 -0.83 -10.30 -37.20
CA GLN A 168 -0.33 -10.63 -35.85
C GLN A 168 -0.14 -9.40 -34.94
N ASN A 169 -0.18 -8.19 -35.51
CA ASN A 169 0.03 -6.89 -34.86
C ASN A 169 -1.26 -6.02 -34.79
N ALA A 170 -2.43 -6.55 -35.16
CA ALA A 170 -3.69 -5.81 -35.11
C ALA A 170 -4.30 -5.79 -33.70
N ALA A 171 -5.08 -4.74 -33.39
CA ALA A 171 -5.74 -4.64 -32.11
C ALA A 171 -6.72 -5.81 -31.89
N LYS A 172 -6.68 -6.45 -30.73
CA LYS A 172 -7.63 -7.53 -30.39
C LYS A 172 -8.66 -6.99 -29.42
N GLU A 173 -9.88 -6.80 -29.90
CA GLU A 173 -11.02 -6.43 -29.07
C GLU A 173 -11.87 -7.68 -28.81
N LYS A 174 -11.90 -8.11 -27.54
CA LYS A 174 -12.72 -9.25 -27.12
C LYS A 174 -13.10 -9.04 -25.65
N ASP A 175 -14.39 -9.08 -25.36
CA ASP A 175 -14.90 -9.20 -23.99
C ASP A 175 -14.34 -8.16 -23.00
N GLY A 176 -14.46 -6.86 -23.32
CA GLY A 176 -13.97 -5.77 -22.46
C GLY A 176 -12.44 -5.58 -22.47
N THR A 177 -11.72 -6.28 -23.33
CA THR A 177 -10.26 -6.15 -23.49
C THR A 177 -9.90 -5.43 -24.78
N LEU A 178 -8.93 -4.51 -24.70
CA LEU A 178 -8.30 -3.79 -25.80
C LEU A 178 -6.78 -3.95 -25.70
N VAL A 179 -6.15 -4.56 -26.71
CA VAL A 179 -4.68 -4.68 -26.82
C VAL A 179 -4.24 -4.16 -28.17
N PHE A 180 -3.24 -3.29 -28.22
CA PHE A 180 -2.71 -2.74 -29.46
C PHE A 180 -1.24 -2.31 -29.32
N ASP A 181 -0.55 -2.16 -30.45
CA ASP A 181 0.84 -1.71 -30.51
C ASP A 181 0.94 -0.25 -30.95
N VAL A 182 1.83 0.51 -30.31
CA VAL A 182 2.19 1.89 -30.68
C VAL A 182 3.71 2.00 -30.60
N ASP A 183 4.38 2.37 -31.70
CA ASP A 183 5.82 2.68 -31.74
C ASP A 183 6.76 1.64 -31.07
N GLY A 184 6.39 0.36 -31.09
CA GLY A 184 7.18 -0.71 -30.46
C GLY A 184 6.85 -0.97 -28.98
N PHE A 185 5.71 -0.48 -28.51
CA PHE A 185 5.16 -0.72 -27.18
C PHE A 185 3.80 -1.39 -27.31
N MET A 186 3.54 -2.40 -26.48
CA MET A 186 2.21 -3.01 -26.39
C MET A 186 1.45 -2.37 -25.25
N LEU A 187 0.25 -1.85 -25.54
CA LEU A 187 -0.69 -1.33 -24.56
C LEU A 187 -1.82 -2.35 -24.39
N ALA A 188 -2.21 -2.60 -23.14
CA ALA A 188 -3.32 -3.45 -22.79
C ALA A 188 -4.26 -2.75 -21.79
N VAL A 189 -5.55 -2.85 -22.06
CA VAL A 189 -6.65 -2.37 -21.23
C VAL A 189 -7.62 -3.52 -21.07
N SER A 190 -7.96 -3.90 -19.84
CA SER A 190 -8.94 -4.96 -19.58
C SER A 190 -9.93 -4.51 -18.52
N PHE A 191 -11.21 -4.48 -18.88
CA PHE A 191 -12.28 -4.27 -17.92
C PHE A 191 -12.55 -5.53 -17.10
N VAL A 192 -12.73 -5.37 -15.79
CA VAL A 192 -13.14 -6.42 -14.86
C VAL A 192 -14.33 -5.90 -14.06
N ASP A 193 -15.47 -6.58 -14.18
CA ASP A 193 -16.69 -6.29 -13.43
C ASP A 193 -16.63 -6.86 -12.00
N ALA A 194 -15.59 -6.45 -11.27
CA ALA A 194 -15.36 -6.74 -9.87
C ALA A 194 -14.38 -5.72 -9.28
N PRO A 195 -14.48 -5.39 -7.99
CA PRO A 195 -13.48 -4.54 -7.33
C PRO A 195 -12.10 -5.21 -7.33
N VAL A 196 -11.07 -4.44 -6.98
CA VAL A 196 -9.75 -4.98 -6.66
C VAL A 196 -9.93 -5.96 -5.48
N PRO A 197 -9.40 -7.20 -5.57
CA PRO A 197 -9.57 -8.21 -4.53
C PRO A 197 -9.04 -7.79 -3.15
N ASP A 198 -9.52 -8.48 -2.13
CA ASP A 198 -8.95 -8.50 -0.76
C ASP A 198 -8.82 -7.15 -0.04
N GLY A 199 -9.47 -6.10 -0.55
CA GLY A 199 -9.40 -4.75 0.02
C GLY A 199 -8.02 -4.09 -0.15
N GLU A 200 -7.22 -4.59 -1.10
CA GLU A 200 -5.85 -4.16 -1.33
C GLU A 200 -5.77 -2.67 -1.67
N ALA A 201 -6.61 -2.21 -2.60
CA ALA A 201 -6.63 -0.81 -3.02
C ALA A 201 -6.99 0.12 -1.85
N GLU A 202 -7.96 -0.25 -1.02
CA GLU A 202 -8.34 0.49 0.18
C GLU A 202 -7.21 0.56 1.20
N TYR A 203 -6.49 -0.55 1.39
CA TYR A 203 -5.37 -0.62 2.30
C TYR A 203 -4.25 0.35 1.87
N PHE A 204 -3.83 0.29 0.60
CA PHE A 204 -2.76 1.13 0.07
C PHE A 204 -3.17 2.58 -0.20
N ALA A 205 -4.46 2.88 -0.31
CA ALA A 205 -4.97 4.26 -0.36
C ALA A 205 -4.60 5.06 0.91
N GLN A 206 -4.38 4.39 2.06
CA GLN A 206 -3.97 5.04 3.31
C GLN A 206 -2.60 5.72 3.21
N ALA A 207 -1.73 5.26 2.31
CA ALA A 207 -0.39 5.84 2.13
C ALA A 207 -0.42 7.23 1.47
N ASN A 208 -1.53 7.61 0.81
CA ASN A 208 -1.62 8.87 0.08
C ASN A 208 -2.01 10.06 0.97
N TYR A 209 -1.02 10.66 1.65
CA TYR A 209 -1.22 11.87 2.46
C TYR A 209 -1.67 13.11 1.67
N LEU A 210 -1.58 13.11 0.33
CA LEU A 210 -2.06 14.22 -0.50
C LEU A 210 -3.58 14.17 -0.72
N TRP A 211 -4.21 13.03 -0.47
CA TRP A 211 -5.62 12.82 -0.75
C TRP A 211 -6.37 12.31 0.48
N LYS A 212 -6.88 13.25 1.28
CA LYS A 212 -7.56 12.98 2.56
C LYS A 212 -8.73 11.99 2.49
N ASP A 213 -9.41 11.91 1.34
CA ASP A 213 -10.60 11.09 1.13
C ASP A 213 -10.27 9.79 0.37
N ALA A 214 -8.99 9.48 0.14
CA ALA A 214 -8.55 8.37 -0.71
C ALA A 214 -9.18 7.03 -0.32
N VAL A 215 -9.17 6.69 0.97
CA VAL A 215 -9.72 5.43 1.47
C VAL A 215 -11.24 5.36 1.27
N GLU A 216 -11.97 6.41 1.65
CA GLU A 216 -13.43 6.44 1.58
C GLU A 216 -13.92 6.46 0.13
N VAL A 217 -13.23 7.17 -0.76
CA VAL A 217 -13.54 7.15 -2.20
C VAL A 217 -13.21 5.76 -2.77
N THR A 218 -12.03 5.21 -2.45
CA THR A 218 -11.60 3.89 -2.94
C THR A 218 -12.62 2.82 -2.59
N LYS A 219 -13.15 2.77 -1.37
CA LYS A 219 -14.21 1.82 -0.96
C LYS A 219 -15.47 1.82 -1.82
N THR A 220 -15.72 2.87 -2.60
CA THR A 220 -16.90 2.95 -3.48
C THR A 220 -16.70 2.26 -4.83
N HIS A 221 -15.50 1.80 -5.15
CA HIS A 221 -15.25 1.09 -6.38
C HIS A 221 -15.92 -0.29 -6.39
N VAL A 222 -16.49 -0.65 -7.53
CA VAL A 222 -17.19 -1.94 -7.73
C VAL A 222 -16.67 -2.68 -8.96
N ALA A 223 -15.86 -2.01 -9.78
CA ALA A 223 -15.24 -2.54 -10.97
C ALA A 223 -13.86 -1.90 -11.17
N GLN A 224 -13.05 -2.47 -12.06
CA GLN A 224 -11.71 -1.99 -12.35
C GLN A 224 -11.36 -2.11 -13.83
N ILE A 225 -10.45 -1.25 -14.28
CA ILE A 225 -9.77 -1.38 -15.56
C ILE A 225 -8.31 -1.67 -15.28
N ILE A 226 -7.85 -2.85 -15.66
CA ILE A 226 -6.43 -3.22 -15.62
C ILE A 226 -5.73 -2.54 -16.80
N LEU A 227 -4.67 -1.80 -16.51
CA LEU A 227 -3.80 -1.15 -17.47
C LEU A 227 -2.44 -1.81 -17.46
N ALA A 228 -1.86 -2.05 -18.64
CA ALA A 228 -0.47 -2.45 -18.75
C ALA A 228 0.18 -1.88 -20.01
N VAL A 229 1.45 -1.48 -19.90
CA VAL A 229 2.31 -1.12 -21.03
C VAL A 229 3.58 -1.97 -20.95
N PHE A 230 3.86 -2.67 -22.04
CA PHE A 230 5.03 -3.53 -22.19
C PHE A 230 5.99 -2.95 -23.23
N THR A 231 7.26 -2.89 -22.87
CA THR A 231 8.33 -2.52 -23.79
C THR A 231 8.64 -3.68 -24.73
N ARG A 232 8.38 -3.55 -26.05
CA ARG A 232 8.90 -4.51 -27.05
C ARG A 232 10.20 -4.01 -27.68
N SER A 233 10.29 -2.69 -27.88
CA SER A 233 11.50 -1.98 -28.29
C SER A 233 11.41 -0.53 -27.80
N GLY A 234 12.52 0.04 -27.33
CA GLY A 234 12.54 1.41 -26.79
C GLY A 234 13.06 1.45 -25.37
N SER A 235 12.91 2.59 -24.70
CA SER A 235 13.33 2.75 -23.31
C SER A 235 12.18 2.52 -22.32
N PRO A 236 12.45 2.06 -21.09
CA PRO A 236 11.45 2.04 -20.02
C PRO A 236 10.79 3.41 -19.79
N LEU A 237 11.52 4.51 -20.02
CA LEU A 237 11.00 5.86 -19.90
C LEU A 237 9.86 6.14 -20.90
N ASP A 238 10.00 5.66 -22.13
CA ASP A 238 8.97 5.82 -23.17
C ASP A 238 7.72 5.00 -22.81
N SER A 239 7.89 3.78 -22.28
CA SER A 239 6.81 2.96 -21.74
C SER A 239 6.09 3.65 -20.59
N ALA A 240 6.85 4.28 -19.68
CA ALA A 240 6.30 5.05 -18.57
C ALA A 240 5.44 6.22 -19.07
N LYS A 241 5.94 6.99 -20.06
CA LYS A 241 5.20 8.09 -20.69
C LYS A 241 3.92 7.58 -21.35
N LEU A 242 3.97 6.46 -22.08
CA LEU A 242 2.78 5.85 -22.69
C LEU A 242 1.78 5.34 -21.64
N TYR A 243 2.27 4.74 -20.56
CA TYR A 243 1.44 4.30 -19.44
C TYR A 243 0.70 5.47 -18.79
N THR A 244 1.38 6.60 -18.53
CA THR A 244 0.74 7.80 -18.00
C THR A 244 -0.34 8.34 -18.93
N LYS A 245 -0.08 8.36 -20.25
CA LYS A 245 -1.08 8.79 -21.25
C LYS A 245 -2.31 7.87 -21.24
N LEU A 246 -2.09 6.55 -21.19
CA LEU A 246 -3.16 5.55 -21.14
C LEU A 246 -3.99 5.69 -19.85
N ALA A 247 -3.33 5.75 -18.70
CA ALA A 247 -3.96 5.98 -17.40
C ALA A 247 -4.78 7.27 -17.38
N ALA A 248 -4.22 8.38 -17.88
CA ALA A 248 -4.93 9.65 -17.98
C ALA A 248 -6.17 9.54 -18.89
N SER A 249 -6.08 8.84 -20.02
CA SER A 249 -7.23 8.63 -20.91
C SER A 249 -8.34 7.80 -20.26
N CYS A 250 -8.00 6.83 -19.41
CA CYS A 250 -8.97 6.03 -18.63
C CYS A 250 -9.58 6.83 -17.48
N LEU A 251 -8.79 7.64 -16.77
CA LEU A 251 -9.25 8.48 -15.66
C LEU A 251 -10.23 9.59 -16.07
N LYS A 252 -10.35 9.87 -17.38
CA LYS A 252 -11.37 10.78 -17.93
C LYS A 252 -12.75 10.14 -18.06
N LEU A 253 -12.91 8.84 -17.77
CA LEU A 253 -14.23 8.24 -17.68
C LEU A 253 -15.01 8.83 -16.48
N PRO A 254 -16.32 9.12 -16.63
CA PRO A 254 -17.08 9.82 -15.61
C PRO A 254 -17.26 9.03 -14.29
N ASN A 255 -17.07 7.72 -14.34
CA ASN A 255 -17.16 6.81 -13.20
C ASN A 255 -15.78 6.39 -12.66
N ALA A 256 -14.67 6.89 -13.23
CA ALA A 256 -13.33 6.64 -12.71
C ALA A 256 -13.10 7.49 -11.45
N ILE A 257 -12.75 6.83 -10.35
CA ILE A 257 -12.63 7.47 -9.03
C ILE A 257 -11.21 7.48 -8.48
N GLY A 258 -10.28 6.75 -9.09
CA GLY A 258 -8.88 6.71 -8.71
C GLY A 258 -8.08 5.76 -9.58
N ILE A 259 -6.75 5.79 -9.47
CA ILE A 259 -5.85 4.79 -10.05
C ILE A 259 -4.96 4.18 -8.96
N TYR A 260 -5.05 2.88 -8.77
CA TYR A 260 -4.17 2.10 -7.91
C TYR A 260 -2.93 1.67 -8.70
N THR A 261 -1.78 2.25 -8.38
CA THR A 261 -0.49 1.96 -9.01
C THR A 261 0.63 2.47 -8.11
N SER A 262 1.86 1.97 -8.29
CA SER A 262 3.03 2.45 -7.52
C SER A 262 2.81 2.43 -6.00
N GLY A 263 2.13 1.38 -5.50
CA GLY A 263 1.92 1.17 -4.06
C GLY A 263 0.91 2.12 -3.41
N THR A 264 0.12 2.88 -4.18
CA THR A 264 -0.94 3.74 -3.62
C THR A 264 -2.06 4.05 -4.63
N VAL A 265 -3.11 4.75 -4.17
CA VAL A 265 -4.21 5.22 -5.02
C VAL A 265 -4.11 6.72 -5.26
N PHE A 266 -3.99 7.13 -6.52
CA PHE A 266 -3.93 8.54 -6.91
C PHE A 266 -5.31 9.10 -7.23
N GLN A 267 -5.53 10.36 -6.82
CA GLN A 267 -6.73 11.12 -7.13
C GLN A 267 -6.79 11.44 -8.64
N PRO A 268 -7.92 11.21 -9.33
CA PRO A 268 -8.04 11.44 -10.77
C PRO A 268 -7.65 12.85 -11.21
N GLU A 269 -8.18 13.89 -10.56
CA GLU A 269 -7.92 15.28 -10.98
C GLU A 269 -6.43 15.63 -10.88
N LEU A 270 -5.79 15.27 -9.76
CA LEU A 270 -4.37 15.55 -9.54
C LEU A 270 -3.47 14.74 -10.51
N TYR A 271 -3.83 13.49 -10.78
CA TYR A 271 -3.11 12.67 -11.76
C TYR A 271 -3.19 13.29 -13.17
N LEU A 272 -4.38 13.75 -13.57
CA LEU A 272 -4.60 14.40 -14.86
C LEU A 272 -3.84 15.72 -14.98
N GLU A 273 -3.80 16.53 -13.91
CA GLU A 273 -3.01 17.77 -13.87
C GLU A 273 -1.51 17.49 -14.13
N PHE A 274 -0.93 16.47 -13.48
CA PHE A 274 0.47 16.10 -13.70
C PHE A 274 0.71 15.48 -15.09
N ALA A 275 -0.22 14.67 -15.60
CA ALA A 275 -0.13 14.12 -16.95
C ALA A 275 -0.15 15.24 -18.00
N ASP A 276 -0.99 16.26 -17.84
CA ASP A 276 -1.08 17.38 -18.77
C ASP A 276 0.21 18.20 -18.85
N LEU A 277 1.04 18.24 -17.80
CA LEU A 277 2.36 18.89 -17.83
C LEU A 277 3.32 18.24 -18.85
N MET A 278 3.12 16.97 -19.19
CA MET A 278 3.90 16.30 -20.24
C MET A 278 3.70 16.94 -21.62
N LYS A 279 2.55 17.59 -21.86
CA LYS A 279 2.20 18.16 -23.17
C LYS A 279 3.05 19.38 -23.52
N SER A 280 3.60 20.09 -22.55
CA SER A 280 4.29 21.36 -22.78
C SER A 280 5.81 21.25 -22.95
N ASP A 281 6.49 20.23 -22.40
CA ASP A 281 7.97 20.23 -22.35
C ASP A 281 8.63 18.83 -22.32
N ASP A 282 7.98 17.78 -22.82
CA ASP A 282 8.48 16.37 -22.79
C ASP A 282 8.97 15.92 -21.39
N MET A 283 8.36 16.50 -20.34
CA MET A 283 8.74 16.23 -18.96
C MET A 283 8.41 14.79 -18.57
N LEU A 284 9.28 14.20 -17.75
CA LEU A 284 9.00 12.93 -17.10
C LEU A 284 7.83 13.10 -16.12
N PRO A 285 6.73 12.33 -16.26
CA PRO A 285 5.61 12.39 -15.32
C PRO A 285 5.93 11.66 -14.01
N LEU A 286 7.00 12.07 -13.33
CA LEU A 286 7.55 11.42 -12.14
C LEU A 286 6.48 11.26 -11.05
N LEU A 287 5.66 12.30 -10.82
CA LEU A 287 4.62 12.30 -9.80
C LEU A 287 3.40 11.42 -10.17
N ASN A 288 3.30 10.94 -11.41
CA ASN A 288 2.32 9.94 -11.82
C ASN A 288 2.85 8.50 -11.70
N LEU A 289 4.17 8.32 -11.58
CA LEU A 289 4.86 7.04 -11.74
C LEU A 289 5.62 6.58 -10.50
N VAL A 290 5.91 7.50 -9.57
CA VAL A 290 6.60 7.21 -8.33
C VAL A 290 5.82 7.81 -7.17
N HIS A 291 5.45 6.97 -6.22
CA HIS A 291 4.93 7.43 -4.94
C HIS A 291 6.09 7.82 -4.03
N PHE A 292 5.93 8.94 -3.32
CA PHE A 292 6.88 9.47 -2.35
C PHE A 292 6.22 9.43 -0.98
N GLY A 293 6.38 8.30 -0.29
CA GLY A 293 5.81 8.04 1.02
C GLY A 293 6.57 8.74 2.12
N LEU A 294 5.86 9.16 3.16
CA LEU A 294 6.42 9.79 4.36
C LEU A 294 5.87 9.10 5.60
N VAL A 295 6.75 8.81 6.55
CA VAL A 295 6.40 8.11 7.79
C VAL A 295 7.01 8.89 8.96
N GLY A 296 6.16 9.43 9.82
CA GLY A 296 6.61 10.02 11.08
C GLY A 296 6.98 8.93 12.08
N THR A 297 8.18 9.03 12.65
CA THR A 297 8.66 8.15 13.72
C THR A 297 8.94 8.98 14.99
N GLU A 298 9.17 8.34 16.13
CA GLU A 298 9.63 9.04 17.34
C GLU A 298 11.01 9.69 17.14
N SER A 299 11.82 9.12 16.24
CA SER A 299 13.18 9.54 15.99
C SER A 299 13.28 10.61 14.90
N GLY A 300 12.25 10.84 14.09
CA GLY A 300 12.24 11.85 13.04
C GLY A 300 11.19 11.59 11.96
N MET A 301 11.55 11.93 10.73
CA MET A 301 10.74 11.67 9.54
C MET A 301 11.50 10.73 8.62
N SER A 302 10.87 9.62 8.27
CA SER A 302 11.34 8.73 7.23
C SER A 302 10.59 8.99 5.93
N GLY A 303 11.23 8.69 4.81
CA GLY A 303 10.63 8.80 3.49
C GLY A 303 11.12 7.69 2.58
N TYR A 304 10.27 7.27 1.64
CA TYR A 304 10.59 6.20 0.71
C TYR A 304 10.02 6.48 -0.68
N THR A 305 10.64 5.87 -1.69
CA THR A 305 10.08 5.81 -3.04
C THR A 305 9.39 4.48 -3.27
N TYR A 306 8.37 4.49 -4.12
CA TYR A 306 7.79 3.28 -4.66
C TYR A 306 7.46 3.50 -6.13
N GLY A 307 8.10 2.75 -7.02
CA GLY A 307 7.93 2.82 -8.47
C GLY A 307 9.24 2.93 -9.27
N LEU A 308 10.39 3.18 -8.61
CA LEU A 308 11.69 3.23 -9.28
C LEU A 308 12.10 1.87 -9.87
N ARG A 309 11.64 0.77 -9.26
CA ARG A 309 11.94 -0.59 -9.77
C ARG A 309 11.38 -0.86 -11.16
N ALA A 310 10.26 -0.23 -11.53
CA ALA A 310 9.72 -0.35 -12.89
C ALA A 310 10.70 0.21 -13.95
N PHE A 311 11.65 1.04 -13.55
CA PHE A 311 12.73 1.57 -14.38
C PHE A 311 14.06 0.81 -14.23
N GLY A 312 14.08 -0.30 -13.50
CA GLY A 312 15.31 -1.05 -13.19
C GLY A 312 16.22 -0.31 -12.21
N LYS A 313 15.66 0.53 -11.33
CA LYS A 313 16.39 1.28 -10.30
C LYS A 313 15.96 0.80 -8.91
N ASP A 314 16.90 0.76 -7.96
CA ASP A 314 16.58 0.44 -6.57
C ASP A 314 15.65 1.54 -5.99
N GLU A 315 14.70 1.14 -5.15
CA GLU A 315 13.95 2.12 -4.35
C GLU A 315 14.88 2.82 -3.34
N ILE A 316 14.51 4.03 -2.95
CA ILE A 316 15.28 4.88 -2.05
C ILE A 316 14.52 5.03 -0.75
N GLU A 317 15.23 4.93 0.37
CA GLU A 317 14.72 5.26 1.69
C GLU A 317 15.64 6.24 2.40
N ILE A 318 15.03 7.12 3.18
CA ILE A 318 15.70 7.98 4.14
C ILE A 318 15.04 7.69 5.46
N LEU A 319 15.84 7.31 6.46
CA LEU A 319 15.35 6.84 7.75
C LEU A 319 15.65 7.89 8.82
N ASP A 320 14.65 8.20 9.65
CA ASP A 320 14.76 9.03 10.85
C ASP A 320 15.43 10.41 10.63
N SER A 321 15.16 11.03 9.47
CA SER A 321 15.69 12.36 9.15
C SER A 321 15.10 13.43 10.06
N GLN A 322 15.91 14.45 10.36
CA GLN A 322 15.46 15.63 11.10
C GLN A 322 14.90 16.74 10.20
N ALA A 323 14.87 16.52 8.88
CA ALA A 323 14.35 17.47 7.91
C ALA A 323 12.83 17.64 8.03
N ALA A 324 12.32 18.78 7.55
CA ALA A 324 10.88 18.96 7.46
C ALA A 324 10.27 17.98 6.43
N PRO A 325 9.02 17.51 6.60
CA PRO A 325 8.38 16.58 5.65
C PRO A 325 8.43 17.03 4.19
N SER A 326 8.26 18.34 3.96
CA SER A 326 8.34 18.92 2.61
C SER A 326 9.77 18.88 2.05
N GLU A 327 10.78 19.16 2.86
CA GLU A 327 12.19 19.12 2.42
C GLU A 327 12.62 17.69 2.08
N LEU A 328 12.19 16.72 2.89
CA LEU A 328 12.45 15.31 2.66
C LEU A 328 11.79 14.81 1.36
N ARG A 329 10.52 15.19 1.15
CA ARG A 329 9.78 14.87 -0.07
C ARG A 329 10.43 15.48 -1.30
N ASP A 330 10.78 16.76 -1.24
CA ASP A 330 11.41 17.47 -2.35
C ASP A 330 12.78 16.86 -2.67
N PHE A 331 13.56 16.47 -1.65
CA PHE A 331 14.80 15.73 -1.82
C PHE A 331 14.61 14.41 -2.58
N LEU A 332 13.62 13.59 -2.18
CA LEU A 332 13.34 12.31 -2.86
C LEU A 332 12.90 12.54 -4.31
N ILE A 333 12.07 13.55 -4.56
CA ILE A 333 11.64 13.94 -5.91
C ILE A 333 12.84 14.32 -6.77
N ASP A 334 13.73 15.18 -6.25
CA ASP A 334 14.90 15.65 -6.99
C ASP A 334 15.87 14.51 -7.29
N VAL A 335 16.13 13.62 -6.33
CA VAL A 335 17.01 12.45 -6.54
C VAL A 335 16.40 11.47 -7.54
N SER A 336 15.10 11.15 -7.41
CA SER A 336 14.40 10.27 -8.35
C SER A 336 14.36 10.85 -9.75
N GLY A 337 14.09 12.15 -9.88
CA GLY A 337 14.15 12.87 -11.15
C GLY A 337 15.53 12.78 -11.78
N TYR A 338 16.59 13.07 -11.02
CA TYR A 338 17.97 12.94 -11.49
C TYR A 338 18.31 11.52 -11.96
N ILE A 339 17.94 10.50 -11.18
CA ILE A 339 18.19 9.09 -11.51
C ILE A 339 17.54 8.70 -12.84
N LEU A 340 16.28 9.10 -13.05
CA LEU A 340 15.51 8.71 -14.22
C LEU A 340 15.86 9.55 -15.46
N GLU A 341 16.04 10.85 -15.32
CA GLU A 341 16.36 11.75 -16.45
C GLU A 341 17.80 11.58 -16.95
N GLN A 342 18.74 11.28 -16.05
CA GLN A 342 20.16 11.09 -16.40
C GLN A 342 20.55 9.62 -16.54
N ASP A 343 19.60 8.70 -16.38
CA ASP A 343 19.80 7.25 -16.37
C ASP A 343 20.96 6.81 -15.44
N VAL A 344 20.99 7.37 -14.24
CA VAL A 344 22.04 7.09 -13.25
C VAL A 344 21.67 5.84 -12.45
N THR A 345 22.64 5.01 -12.15
CA THR A 345 22.48 3.89 -11.20
C THR A 345 23.37 4.15 -10.01
N LEU A 346 22.77 4.49 -8.88
CA LEU A 346 23.45 4.67 -7.62
C LEU A 346 23.82 3.31 -7.02
N ARG A 347 24.97 3.23 -6.36
CA ARG A 347 25.50 1.98 -5.77
C ARG A 347 25.85 2.12 -4.30
N ASP A 348 25.87 0.97 -3.62
CA ASP A 348 26.35 0.88 -2.24
C ASP A 348 27.75 1.50 -2.08
N GLY A 349 27.90 2.33 -1.04
CA GLY A 349 29.15 3.02 -0.72
C GLY A 349 29.43 4.28 -1.53
N GLU A 350 28.59 4.63 -2.52
CA GLU A 350 28.66 5.91 -3.22
C GLU A 350 28.11 7.06 -2.36
N THR A 351 28.24 8.28 -2.88
CA THR A 351 27.68 9.48 -2.25
C THR A 351 26.90 10.30 -3.27
N ILE A 352 25.79 10.88 -2.84
CA ILE A 352 25.00 11.85 -3.63
C ILE A 352 24.96 13.21 -2.94
N GLY A 353 24.82 14.28 -3.72
CA GLY A 353 24.66 15.63 -3.20
C GLY A 353 24.31 16.63 -4.29
N PHE A 354 23.60 17.68 -3.92
CA PHE A 354 23.18 18.77 -4.82
C PHE A 354 24.25 19.87 -4.97
N SER A 355 25.37 19.74 -4.27
CA SER A 355 26.55 20.59 -4.42
C SER A 355 27.82 19.76 -4.39
N ALA A 356 28.96 20.35 -4.79
CA ALA A 356 30.26 19.68 -4.76
C ALA A 356 30.71 19.33 -3.33
N GLU A 357 30.17 20.04 -2.33
CA GLU A 357 30.49 19.89 -0.92
C GLU A 357 29.59 18.88 -0.19
N GLN A 358 28.33 18.73 -0.64
CA GLN A 358 27.40 17.79 -0.03
C GLN A 358 27.73 16.35 -0.45
N LYS A 359 27.89 15.47 0.54
CA LYS A 359 28.20 14.05 0.33
C LYS A 359 27.35 13.21 1.28
N LEU A 360 26.15 12.89 0.83
CA LEU A 360 25.23 12.01 1.55
C LEU A 360 25.61 10.58 1.22
N GLN A 361 25.93 9.79 2.25
CA GLN A 361 26.36 8.41 2.07
C GLN A 361 25.17 7.54 1.65
N ILE A 362 25.42 6.65 0.69
CA ILE A 362 24.47 5.66 0.20
C ILE A 362 24.87 4.29 0.73
N THR A 363 23.92 3.57 1.31
CA THR A 363 24.10 2.15 1.66
C THR A 363 22.97 1.32 1.08
N ARG A 364 23.28 0.16 0.49
CA ARG A 364 22.25 -0.78 0.02
C ARG A 364 21.99 -1.84 1.08
N SER A 365 20.75 -1.95 1.52
CA SER A 365 20.34 -2.93 2.53
C SER A 365 18.86 -3.28 2.38
N GLU A 366 18.40 -4.26 3.15
CA GLU A 366 16.98 -4.62 3.22
C GLU A 366 16.09 -3.38 3.47
N GLY A 367 14.98 -3.34 2.75
CA GLY A 367 13.99 -2.28 2.82
C GLY A 367 13.30 -2.24 4.18
N VAL A 368 12.96 -1.03 4.66
CA VAL A 368 12.18 -0.86 5.90
C VAL A 368 10.71 -0.64 5.56
N TYR A 369 10.43 0.20 4.57
CA TYR A 369 9.07 0.51 4.09
C TYR A 369 8.74 -0.09 2.73
N VAL A 370 9.71 -0.73 2.07
CA VAL A 370 9.54 -1.36 0.76
C VAL A 370 10.06 -2.80 0.80
N ASN A 371 9.46 -3.69 0.02
CA ASN A 371 9.92 -5.07 -0.09
C ASN A 371 11.30 -5.14 -0.76
N GLY A 372 12.14 -6.11 -0.39
CA GLY A 372 13.47 -6.32 -0.98
C GLY A 372 14.49 -5.23 -0.60
N ASP A 373 15.65 -5.24 -1.24
CA ASP A 373 16.72 -4.27 -0.96
C ASP A 373 16.39 -2.86 -1.50
N SER A 374 16.89 -1.85 -0.80
CA SER A 374 16.75 -0.42 -1.13
C SER A 374 18.06 0.33 -0.88
N LEU A 375 18.18 1.52 -1.46
CA LEU A 375 19.26 2.47 -1.17
C LEU A 375 18.86 3.38 -0.01
N LYS A 376 19.57 3.30 1.11
CA LYS A 376 19.44 4.23 2.22
C LYS A 376 20.34 5.43 1.98
N ILE A 377 19.76 6.63 2.00
CA ILE A 377 20.51 7.89 1.90
C ILE A 377 20.44 8.61 3.25
N GLN A 378 21.60 8.95 3.81
CA GLN A 378 21.66 9.75 5.03
C GLN A 378 21.41 11.23 4.71
N PHE A 379 20.20 11.73 5.00
CA PHE A 379 19.79 13.11 4.71
C PHE A 379 19.40 13.90 5.97
#